data_AF-A0A7C0VIN3-F1
#
_entry.id   AF-A0A7C0VIN3-F1
#
_cell.length_a   1.000
_cell.length_b   1.000
_cell.length_c   1.000
_cell.angle_alpha   90.00
_cell.angle_beta   90.00
_cell.angle_gamma   90.00
#
_symmetry.space_group_name_H-M   'P 1'
#
loop_
_entity.id
_entity.type
_entity.pdbx_description
1 polymer ?
#
loop_
_entity_poly.entity_id
_entity_poly.type
_entity_poly.pdbx_seq_one_letter_code
_entity_poly.pdbx_strand_id
1 'polypeptide(L)'
;MILRRLPQLAKICWGLILDRRVALRLKTIPLGAVFYLLLPYDLIPDFFVPVIGEIDDILILFLAFRLFLHLVPAEVLREHQQKVGW
;
A
#
# COMPACT_ATOMS: atom_id res chain seq x y z
N MET A 1 -0.08 8.56 -18.68
CA MET A 1 -0.94 9.50 -17.92
C MET A 1 -1.03 9.16 -16.42
N ILE A 2 -1.09 7.87 -16.04
CA ILE A 2 -1.08 7.41 -14.62
C ILE A 2 0.32 7.36 -14.00
N LEU A 3 1.35 7.02 -14.78
CA LEU A 3 2.73 6.84 -14.29
C LEU A 3 3.33 8.08 -13.61
N ARG A 4 2.91 9.29 -14.04
CA ARG A 4 3.33 10.56 -13.44
C ARG A 4 2.72 10.83 -12.07
N ARG A 5 1.70 10.06 -11.65
CA ARG A 5 0.99 10.19 -10.37
C ARG A 5 1.43 9.17 -9.32
N LEU A 6 2.18 8.15 -9.71
CA LEU A 6 2.75 7.14 -8.80
C LEU A 6 3.62 7.75 -7.69
N PRO A 7 4.55 8.68 -7.96
CA PRO A 7 5.38 9.23 -6.88
C PRO A 7 4.55 10.07 -5.88
N GLN A 8 3.47 10.70 -6.32
CA GLN A 8 2.55 11.44 -5.45
C GLN A 8 1.78 10.48 -4.55
N LEU A 9 1.25 9.38 -5.10
CA LEU A 9 0.57 8.34 -4.32
C LEU A 9 1.50 7.74 -3.26
N ALA A 10 2.75 7.43 -3.63
CA ALA A 10 3.75 6.94 -2.70
C ALA A 10 4.02 7.95 -1.57
N LYS A 11 4.15 9.24 -1.88
CA LYS A 11 4.32 10.31 -0.88
C LYS A 11 3.11 10.44 0.06
N ILE A 12 1.88 10.38 -0.47
CA ILE A 12 0.66 10.43 0.33
C ILE A 12 0.61 9.23 1.28
N CYS A 13 0.79 8.01 0.75
CA CYS A 13 0.80 6.79 1.56
C CYS A 13 1.88 6.85 2.66
N TRP A 14 3.10 7.29 2.32
CA TRP A 14 4.18 7.46 3.29
C TRP A 14 3.83 8.48 4.37
N GLY A 15 3.27 9.63 3.98
CA GLY A 15 2.78 10.64 4.91
C GLY A 15 1.73 10.10 5.87
N LEU A 16 0.77 9.31 5.38
CA LEU A 16 -0.28 8.68 6.18
C LEU A 16 0.23 7.61 7.14
N ILE A 17 1.21 6.82 6.72
CA ILE A 17 1.88 5.83 7.59
C ILE A 17 2.59 6.54 8.75
N LEU A 18 3.20 7.70 8.50
CA LEU A 18 3.88 8.49 9.54
C LEU A 18 2.92 9.33 10.40
N ASP A 19 1.71 9.63 9.91
CA ASP A 19 0.75 10.48 10.61
C ASP A 19 0.23 9.83 11.90
N ARG A 20 0.31 10.54 13.03
CA ARG A 20 -0.17 10.06 14.34
C ARG A 20 -1.69 9.91 14.41
N ARG A 21 -2.45 10.62 13.57
CA ARG A 21 -3.91 10.56 13.53
C ARG A 21 -4.42 9.25 12.91
N VAL A 22 -3.58 8.56 12.15
CA VAL A 22 -3.91 7.24 11.60
C VAL A 22 -3.67 6.18 12.69
N ALA A 23 -4.69 5.37 12.98
CA ALA A 23 -4.59 4.33 13.99
C ALA A 23 -3.48 3.32 13.64
N LEU A 24 -2.67 2.94 14.64
CA LEU A 24 -1.57 1.98 14.47
C LEU A 24 -2.02 0.65 13.85
N ARG A 25 -3.22 0.17 14.20
CA ARG A 25 -3.81 -1.05 13.63
C ARG A 25 -4.08 -0.96 12.13
N LEU A 26 -4.27 0.23 11.58
CA LEU A 26 -4.45 0.39 10.13
C LEU A 26 -3.11 0.36 9.41
N LYS A 27 -2.06 0.87 10.05
CA LYS A 27 -0.70 0.90 9.50
C LYS A 27 -0.13 -0.51 9.32
N THR A 28 -0.57 -1.49 10.10
CA THR A 28 -0.15 -2.88 9.94
C THR A 28 -0.62 -3.51 8.63
N ILE A 29 -1.65 -2.96 7.97
CA ILE A 29 -2.13 -3.46 6.67
C ILE A 29 -1.05 -3.25 5.58
N PRO A 30 -0.63 -2.00 5.26
CA PRO A 30 0.43 -1.80 4.28
C PRO A 30 1.79 -2.33 4.78
N LEU A 31 2.07 -2.26 6.09
CA LEU A 31 3.30 -2.85 6.63
C LEU A 31 3.36 -4.36 6.41
N GLY A 32 2.26 -5.07 6.68
CA GLY A 32 2.14 -6.51 6.50
C GLY A 32 2.25 -6.92 5.04
N ALA A 33 1.65 -6.14 4.12
CA ALA A 33 1.79 -6.38 2.68
C ALA A 33 3.23 -6.17 2.19
N VAL A 34 3.91 -5.11 2.64
CA VAL A 34 5.33 -4.90 2.31
C VAL A 34 6.21 -5.98 2.94
N PHE A 35 5.93 -6.38 4.18
CA PHE A 35 6.68 -7.43 4.86
C PHE A 35 6.49 -8.79 4.16
N TYR A 36 5.29 -9.07 3.66
CA TYR A 36 5.00 -10.23 2.83
C TYR A 36 5.85 -10.23 1.55
N LEU A 37 5.93 -9.11 0.83
CA LEU A 37 6.78 -8.99 -0.36
C LEU A 37 8.29 -9.09 -0.09
N LEU A 38 8.73 -8.69 1.10
CA LEU A 38 10.15 -8.71 1.48
C LEU A 38 10.58 -10.04 2.10
N LEU A 39 9.63 -10.90 2.48
CA LEU A 39 9.95 -12.21 3.00
C LEU A 39 10.45 -13.09 1.85
N PRO A 40 11.64 -13.71 1.97
CA PRO A 40 12.21 -14.59 0.95
C PRO A 40 11.50 -15.96 0.88
N TYR A 41 10.33 -16.08 1.51
CA TYR A 41 9.60 -17.32 1.67
C TYR A 41 8.20 -17.11 1.12
N ASP A 42 7.98 -17.59 -0.10
CA ASP A 42 6.64 -17.70 -0.63
C ASP A 42 5.81 -18.64 0.25
N LEU A 43 4.73 -18.11 0.84
CA LEU A 43 3.71 -18.97 1.46
C LEU A 43 3.00 -19.85 0.41
N ILE A 44 3.06 -19.45 -0.87
CA ILE A 44 2.53 -20.18 -2.02
C ILE A 44 3.73 -20.62 -2.87
N PRO A 45 4.18 -21.87 -2.78
CA PRO A 45 5.37 -22.33 -3.49
C PRO A 45 5.28 -21.98 -4.99
N ASP A 46 6.31 -21.29 -5.51
CA ASP A 46 6.51 -20.91 -6.92
C ASP A 46 6.22 -22.03 -7.94
N PHE A 47 6.21 -23.27 -7.47
CA PHE A 47 5.88 -24.46 -8.24
C PHE A 47 4.45 -24.50 -8.79
N PHE A 48 3.49 -23.73 -8.23
CA PHE A 48 2.09 -23.84 -8.63
C PHE A 48 1.70 -22.98 -9.84
N VAL A 49 2.27 -21.77 -10.02
CA VAL A 49 1.98 -20.94 -11.21
C VAL A 49 3.14 -19.98 -11.57
N PRO A 50 4.17 -20.44 -12.30
CA PRO A 50 5.40 -19.68 -12.58
C PRO A 50 5.24 -18.41 -13.45
N VAL A 51 4.01 -18.07 -13.87
CA VAL A 51 3.69 -16.85 -14.66
C VAL A 51 2.64 -15.96 -13.97
N ILE A 52 1.93 -16.47 -12.94
CA ILE A 52 0.84 -15.73 -12.26
C ILE A 52 1.23 -15.32 -10.83
N GLY A 53 2.22 -15.98 -10.19
CA GLY A 53 2.66 -15.66 -8.82
C GLY A 53 3.04 -14.19 -8.63
N GLU A 54 3.85 -13.64 -9.52
CA GLU A 54 4.31 -12.23 -9.51
C GLU A 54 3.14 -11.21 -9.60
N ILE A 55 2.03 -11.58 -10.25
CA ILE A 55 0.86 -10.72 -10.37
C ILE A 55 0.06 -10.70 -9.06
N ASP A 56 0.00 -11.82 -8.35
CA ASP A 56 -0.71 -11.93 -7.08
C ASP A 56 -0.09 -11.03 -6.01
N ASP A 57 1.24 -10.98 -5.94
CA ASP A 57 1.99 -10.11 -5.03
C ASP A 57 1.68 -8.62 -5.23
N ILE A 58 1.69 -8.17 -6.49
CA ILE A 58 1.33 -6.79 -6.85
C ILE A 58 -0.14 -6.52 -6.53
N LEU A 59 -1.02 -7.49 -6.76
CA LEU A 59 -2.45 -7.38 -6.48
C LEU A 59 -2.72 -7.28 -4.98
N ILE A 60 -2.06 -8.11 -4.16
CA ILE A 60 -2.13 -8.08 -2.70
C ILE A 60 -1.65 -6.73 -2.19
N LEU A 61 -0.51 -6.23 -2.68
CA LEU A 61 0.01 -4.92 -2.31
C LEU A 61 -1.00 -3.82 -2.65
N PHE A 62 -1.51 -3.82 -3.89
CA PHE A 62 -2.49 -2.84 -4.33
C PHE A 62 -3.77 -2.87 -3.49
N LEU A 63 -4.29 -4.05 -3.18
CA LEU A 63 -5.49 -4.23 -2.36
C LEU A 63 -5.26 -3.77 -0.91
N ALA A 64 -4.12 -4.10 -0.32
CA ALA A 64 -3.75 -3.68 1.03
C ALA A 64 -3.66 -2.15 1.13
N PHE A 65 -3.01 -1.49 0.16
CA PHE A 65 -2.96 -0.03 0.11
C PHE A 65 -4.33 0.59 -0.14
N ARG A 66 -5.15 -0.01 -1.02
CA ARG A 66 -6.51 0.46 -1.27
C ARG A 66 -7.38 0.37 -0.02
N LEU A 67 -7.30 -0.75 0.71
CA LEU A 67 -8.01 -0.95 1.96
C LEU A 67 -7.52 0.04 3.03
N PHE A 68 -6.22 0.23 3.14
CA PHE A 68 -5.62 1.22 4.05
C PHE A 68 -6.17 2.63 3.79
N LEU A 69 -6.14 3.10 2.54
CA LEU A 69 -6.65 4.43 2.17
C LEU A 69 -8.15 4.56 2.43
N HIS A 70 -8.91 3.48 2.33
CA HIS A 70 -10.35 3.49 2.61
C HIS A 70 -10.68 3.54 4.12
N LEU A 71 -9.78 3.02 4.96
CA LEU A 71 -9.94 3.00 6.42
C LEU A 71 -9.36 4.24 7.10
N VAL A 72 -8.45 4.96 6.44
CA VAL A 72 -7.90 6.23 6.92
C VAL A 72 -9.00 7.30 6.96
N PRO A 73 -9.08 8.12 8.02
CA PRO A 73 -10.04 9.23 8.08
C PRO A 73 -9.94 10.16 6.85
N ALA A 74 -11.08 10.45 6.24
CA ALA A 74 -11.14 11.17 4.97
C ALA A 74 -10.55 12.59 5.04
N GLU A 75 -10.59 13.23 6.21
CA GLU A 75 -10.00 14.55 6.46
C GLU A 75 -8.47 14.49 6.37
N VAL A 76 -7.87 13.45 6.97
CA VAL A 76 -6.41 13.26 6.97
C VAL A 76 -5.94 12.90 5.56
N LEU A 77 -6.64 12.00 4.87
CA LEU A 77 -6.32 11.65 3.48
C LEU A 77 -6.34 12.88 2.56
N ARG A 78 -7.38 13.72 2.67
CA ARG A 78 -7.51 14.95 1.87
C ARG A 78 -6.40 15.96 2.17
N GLU A 79 -6.02 16.12 3.43
CA GLU A 79 -4.91 17.01 3.82
C GLU A 79 -3.59 16.58 3.14
N HIS A 80 -3.29 15.28 3.14
CA HIS A 80 -2.09 14.75 2.47
C HIS A 80 -2.17 14.82 0.95
N GLN A 81 -3.35 14.60 0.34
CA GLN A 81 -3.56 14.77 -1.11
C GLN A 81 -3.28 16.21 -1.55
N GLN A 82 -3.80 17.19 -0.82
CA GLN A 82 -3.59 18.62 -1.10
C GLN A 82 -2.12 19.01 -0.96
N LYS A 83 -1.42 18.54 0.08
CA LYS A 83 0.02 18.82 0.29
C LYS A 83 0.90 18.35 -0.88
N VAL A 84 0.52 17.26 -1.53
CA VAL A 84 1.29 16.65 -2.63
C VAL A 84 0.83 17.17 -4.00
N GLY A 85 -0.21 18.02 -4.06
CA GLY A 85 -0.76 18.58 -5.30
C GLY A 85 -1.43 17.52 -6.17
N TRP A 86 -2.13 16.57 -5.55
CA TRP A 86 -2.80 15.47 -6.22
C TRP A 86 -4.16 15.88 -6.80
#